data_AF-A0A523GC00-F1
#
_entry.id   AF-A0A523GC00-F1
#
_cell.length_a   1.000
_cell.length_b   1.000
_cell.length_c   1.000
_cell.angle_alpha   90.00
_cell.angle_beta   90.00
_cell.angle_gamma   90.00
#
_symmetry.space_group_name_H-M   'P 1'
#
loop_
_entity.id
_entity.type
_entity.pdbx_description
1 polymer ?
#
loop_
_entity_poly.entity_id
_entity_poly.type
_entity_poly.pdbx_seq_one_letter_code
_entity_poly.pdbx_strand_id
1 'polypeptide(L)'
;MASKNKVWYKVLESKDLLPDGRVKTVTAGHQGICLTNFEGKFSALDNKCPHQGGPLGEGSIENGYLRCPWHGWDFHPCTGIPPGGFDDGIATFEVKEENEAIYVAISAEAPHEETVSDVMMQTMVNWGVNTVFGMVGHSNLGVADAMRRLENQGRLSYYGVRHEGAAAFAASAYGKLMGKPAVCFGIAGPGATNMFTGMWDAKVDRAPMLVLSGQVNTQVLGTGAFQEVDLVNAFDSVAQFNHAVHPNSNHSELMSLAIKSAILQRDVSHLTFPDEVAFSKKPEKAKPQTPENRITPFTISPPPEMAAKAVELIIGSKRPSIIVGHGARYHMDAIIDYAESL
;
A
#
# COMPACT_ATOMS: atom_id res chain seq x y z
N MET A 1 -33.13 8.96 13.09
CA MET A 1 -32.56 8.11 12.04
C MET A 1 -32.14 9.01 10.91
N ALA A 2 -30.84 9.31 10.77
CA ALA A 2 -30.36 10.12 9.66
C ALA A 2 -30.71 9.38 8.35
N SER A 3 -31.48 10.02 7.48
CA SER A 3 -31.65 9.60 6.09
C SER A 3 -30.25 9.41 5.51
N LYS A 4 -29.79 8.16 5.38
CA LYS A 4 -28.53 7.86 4.69
C LYS A 4 -28.71 8.37 3.26
N ASN A 5 -28.02 9.45 2.90
CA ASN A 5 -28.03 9.95 1.53
C ASN A 5 -27.68 8.78 0.60
N LYS A 6 -28.53 8.49 -0.38
CA LYS A 6 -28.29 7.42 -1.34
C LYS A 6 -27.60 8.00 -2.56
N VAL A 7 -26.65 7.25 -3.12
CA VAL A 7 -25.99 7.56 -4.38
C VAL A 7 -26.42 6.51 -5.39
N TRP A 8 -26.87 6.96 -6.56
CA TRP A 8 -27.30 6.10 -7.65
C TRP A 8 -26.13 5.84 -8.59
N TYR A 9 -25.78 4.57 -8.77
CA TYR A 9 -24.77 4.14 -9.72
C TYR A 9 -25.44 3.48 -10.89
N LYS A 10 -25.09 3.89 -12.12
CA LYS A 10 -25.44 3.15 -13.32
C LYS A 10 -24.63 1.86 -13.33
N VAL A 11 -25.30 0.73 -13.24
CA VAL A 11 -24.67 -0.60 -13.15
C VAL A 11 -24.80 -1.42 -14.43
N LEU A 12 -25.75 -1.04 -15.29
CA LEU A 12 -25.99 -1.66 -16.59
C LEU A 12 -26.38 -0.59 -17.60
N GLU A 13 -25.76 -0.61 -18.78
CA GLU A 13 -26.04 0.36 -19.86
C GLU A 13 -27.35 0.08 -20.60
N SER A 14 -27.77 -1.19 -20.65
CA SER A 14 -28.98 -1.64 -21.33
C SER A 14 -29.52 -2.90 -20.66
N LYS A 15 -30.86 -3.00 -20.54
CA LYS A 15 -31.57 -4.18 -20.00
C LYS A 15 -31.21 -5.48 -20.72
N ASP A 16 -30.90 -5.41 -22.01
CA ASP A 16 -30.57 -6.58 -22.84
C ASP A 16 -29.26 -7.27 -22.40
N LEU A 17 -28.39 -6.57 -21.67
CA LEU A 17 -27.15 -7.12 -21.13
C LEU A 17 -27.36 -8.10 -19.97
N LEU A 18 -28.58 -8.17 -19.43
CA LEU A 18 -28.99 -9.17 -18.44
C LEU A 18 -30.40 -9.69 -18.80
N PRO A 19 -30.50 -10.71 -19.66
CA PRO A 19 -31.78 -11.30 -20.06
C PRO A 19 -32.58 -11.85 -18.88
N ASP A 20 -33.88 -12.06 -19.09
CA ASP A 20 -34.76 -12.65 -18.07
C ASP A 20 -34.26 -14.04 -17.63
N GLY A 21 -34.41 -14.33 -16.33
CA GLY A 21 -33.92 -15.54 -15.69
C GLY A 21 -32.41 -15.59 -15.49
N ARG A 22 -31.70 -14.45 -15.54
CA ARG A 22 -30.23 -14.38 -15.38
C ARG A 22 -29.81 -13.54 -14.20
N VAL A 23 -28.58 -13.77 -13.77
CA VAL A 23 -27.90 -13.04 -12.70
C VAL A 23 -26.50 -12.63 -13.16
N LYS A 24 -26.00 -11.50 -12.64
CA LYS A 24 -24.65 -11.01 -12.91
C LYS A 24 -24.13 -10.17 -11.73
N THR A 25 -22.84 -10.32 -11.43
CA THR A 25 -22.12 -9.36 -10.57
C THR A 25 -21.94 -8.03 -11.31
N VAL A 26 -22.45 -6.95 -10.73
CA VAL A 26 -22.22 -5.58 -11.17
C VAL A 26 -21.58 -4.76 -10.04
N THR A 27 -20.99 -3.60 -10.37
CA THR A 27 -20.33 -2.75 -9.37
C THR A 27 -21.09 -1.45 -9.20
N ALA A 28 -21.48 -1.13 -7.97
CA ALA A 28 -22.06 0.14 -7.58
C ALA A 28 -21.17 0.80 -6.52
N GLY A 29 -20.44 1.86 -6.90
CA GLY A 29 -19.39 2.44 -6.05
C GLY A 29 -18.26 1.45 -5.80
N HIS A 30 -18.01 1.11 -4.53
CA HIS A 30 -17.03 0.09 -4.11
C HIS A 30 -17.68 -1.26 -3.77
N GLN A 31 -19.00 -1.40 -3.96
CA GLN A 31 -19.75 -2.59 -3.59
C GLN A 31 -20.03 -3.45 -4.83
N GLY A 32 -19.71 -4.75 -4.72
CA GLY A 32 -20.21 -5.76 -5.64
C GLY A 32 -21.68 -6.04 -5.35
N ILE A 33 -22.52 -6.03 -6.37
CA ILE A 33 -23.96 -6.23 -6.29
C ILE A 33 -24.34 -7.42 -7.15
N CYS A 34 -25.15 -8.31 -6.60
CA CYS A 34 -25.82 -9.36 -7.36
C CYS A 34 -27.06 -8.74 -8.03
N LEU A 35 -26.97 -8.48 -9.33
CA LEU A 35 -28.09 -7.98 -10.11
C LEU A 35 -28.80 -9.18 -10.77
N THR A 36 -30.09 -9.33 -10.48
CA THR A 36 -30.95 -10.37 -11.06
C THR A 36 -31.96 -9.72 -12.01
N ASN A 37 -32.32 -10.44 -13.06
CA ASN A 37 -33.51 -10.17 -13.86
C ASN A 37 -34.38 -11.43 -13.81
N PHE A 38 -35.53 -11.33 -13.15
CA PHE A 38 -36.41 -12.48 -12.92
C PHE A 38 -37.87 -12.08 -13.14
N GLU A 39 -38.54 -12.78 -14.06
CA GLU A 39 -39.90 -12.48 -14.50
C GLU A 39 -40.03 -11.03 -15.01
N GLY A 40 -38.99 -10.55 -15.71
CA GLY A 40 -38.90 -9.19 -16.24
C GLY A 40 -38.66 -8.11 -15.20
N LYS A 41 -38.39 -8.47 -13.94
CA LYS A 41 -38.08 -7.52 -12.86
C LYS A 41 -36.59 -7.53 -12.53
N PHE A 42 -35.96 -6.36 -12.60
CA PHE A 42 -34.61 -6.16 -12.11
C PHE A 42 -34.59 -5.99 -10.59
N SER A 43 -33.71 -6.74 -9.91
CA SER A 43 -33.51 -6.61 -8.46
C SER A 43 -32.02 -6.63 -8.12
N ALA A 44 -31.64 -5.88 -7.09
CA ALA A 44 -30.26 -5.79 -6.62
C ALA A 44 -30.16 -6.35 -5.21
N LEU A 45 -29.31 -7.36 -5.04
CA LEU A 45 -29.06 -8.05 -3.79
C LEU A 45 -27.59 -7.86 -3.39
N ASP A 46 -27.28 -8.03 -2.11
CA ASP A 46 -25.88 -8.13 -1.68
C ASP A 46 -25.23 -9.29 -2.43
N ASN A 47 -24.04 -9.04 -2.98
CA ASN A 47 -23.33 -10.07 -3.72
C ASN A 47 -22.76 -11.14 -2.78
N LYS A 48 -22.65 -10.84 -1.48
CA LYS A 48 -22.08 -11.74 -0.49
C LYS A 48 -23.17 -12.64 0.12
N CYS A 49 -23.09 -13.94 -0.15
CA CYS A 49 -23.93 -14.92 0.53
C CYS A 49 -23.65 -14.95 2.05
N PRO A 50 -24.68 -14.96 2.93
CA PRO A 50 -24.49 -14.92 4.39
C PRO A 50 -23.77 -16.15 4.98
N HIS A 51 -23.70 -17.26 4.25
CA HIS A 51 -23.07 -18.50 4.71
C HIS A 51 -21.54 -18.47 4.63
N GLN A 52 -20.98 -18.50 3.41
CA GLN A 52 -19.52 -18.53 3.19
C GLN A 52 -19.01 -17.29 2.46
N GLY A 53 -19.85 -16.29 2.24
CA GLY A 53 -19.48 -15.09 1.49
C GLY A 53 -19.42 -15.29 -0.02
N GLY A 54 -20.02 -16.36 -0.54
CA GLY A 54 -20.00 -16.69 -1.97
C GLY A 54 -20.60 -15.59 -2.84
N PRO A 55 -20.04 -15.35 -4.04
CA PRO A 55 -20.47 -14.29 -4.96
C PRO A 55 -21.76 -14.68 -5.67
N LEU A 56 -22.90 -14.25 -5.15
CA LEU A 56 -24.22 -14.61 -5.67
C LEU A 56 -24.45 -14.17 -7.13
N GLY A 57 -23.79 -13.09 -7.54
CA GLY A 57 -23.77 -12.57 -8.89
C GLY A 57 -23.08 -13.49 -9.92
N GLU A 58 -22.31 -14.49 -9.44
CA GLU A 58 -21.72 -15.56 -10.24
C GLU A 58 -22.54 -16.86 -10.17
N GLY A 59 -23.68 -16.83 -9.47
CA GLY A 59 -24.61 -17.96 -9.37
C GLY A 59 -25.50 -18.13 -10.61
N SER A 60 -26.60 -18.83 -10.41
CA SER A 60 -27.62 -19.13 -11.43
C SER A 60 -29.02 -18.94 -10.85
N ILE A 61 -30.01 -18.71 -11.72
CA ILE A 61 -31.43 -18.81 -11.34
C ILE A 61 -31.94 -20.17 -11.80
N GLU A 62 -32.32 -21.03 -10.86
CA GLU A 62 -32.74 -22.41 -11.07
C GLU A 62 -34.05 -22.66 -10.31
N ASN A 63 -35.04 -23.25 -10.97
CA ASN A 63 -36.35 -23.57 -10.35
C ASN A 63 -37.01 -22.36 -9.66
N GLY A 64 -36.81 -21.15 -10.18
CA GLY A 64 -37.33 -19.91 -9.61
C GLY A 64 -36.50 -19.31 -8.46
N TYR A 65 -35.33 -19.88 -8.15
CA TYR A 65 -34.46 -19.43 -7.06
C TYR A 65 -33.07 -19.04 -7.56
N LEU A 66 -32.51 -17.98 -6.98
CA LEU A 66 -31.10 -17.61 -7.10
C LEU A 66 -30.26 -18.56 -6.24
N ARG A 67 -29.40 -19.33 -6.88
CA ARG A 67 -28.54 -20.33 -6.24
C ARG A 67 -27.12 -19.82 -6.06
N CYS A 68 -26.59 -19.90 -4.84
CA CYS A 68 -25.20 -19.57 -4.54
C CYS A 68 -24.24 -20.56 -5.21
N PRO A 69 -23.21 -20.09 -5.95
CA PRO A 69 -22.31 -20.98 -6.70
C PRO A 69 -21.38 -21.80 -5.82
N TRP A 70 -21.17 -21.41 -4.55
CA TRP A 70 -20.20 -22.09 -3.68
C TRP A 70 -20.79 -23.31 -2.96
N HIS A 71 -22.04 -23.22 -2.51
CA HIS A 71 -22.63 -24.24 -1.64
C HIS A 71 -24.11 -24.50 -1.94
N GLY A 72 -24.65 -23.96 -3.04
CA GLY A 72 -25.94 -24.35 -3.59
C GLY A 72 -27.17 -23.88 -2.81
N TRP A 73 -27.00 -22.95 -1.85
CA TRP A 73 -28.13 -22.40 -1.11
C TRP A 73 -28.95 -21.43 -1.95
N ASP A 74 -30.27 -21.50 -1.80
CA ASP A 74 -31.24 -20.83 -2.66
C ASP A 74 -31.82 -19.58 -1.97
N PHE A 75 -32.05 -18.54 -2.77
CA PHE A 75 -32.68 -17.29 -2.34
C PHE A 75 -33.69 -16.84 -3.39
N HIS A 76 -34.77 -16.17 -3.00
CA HIS A 76 -35.69 -15.60 -3.96
C HIS A 76 -34.99 -14.46 -4.76
N PRO A 77 -34.95 -14.50 -6.11
CA PRO A 77 -34.15 -13.57 -6.92
C PRO A 77 -34.49 -12.08 -6.71
N CYS A 78 -35.71 -11.76 -6.30
CA CYS A 78 -36.15 -10.38 -6.13
C CYS A 78 -36.10 -9.87 -4.68
N THR A 79 -36.11 -10.75 -3.69
CA THR A 79 -36.28 -10.36 -2.27
C THR A 79 -35.10 -10.80 -1.40
N GLY A 80 -34.25 -11.70 -1.90
CA GLY A 80 -33.15 -12.27 -1.13
C GLY A 80 -33.58 -13.18 0.01
N ILE A 81 -34.88 -13.49 0.13
CA ILE A 81 -35.42 -14.33 1.21
C ILE A 81 -35.18 -15.81 0.86
N PRO A 82 -34.62 -16.61 1.79
CA PRO A 82 -34.40 -18.04 1.59
C PRO A 82 -35.73 -18.83 1.64
N PRO A 83 -35.82 -19.99 0.97
CA PRO A 83 -36.98 -20.86 1.07
C PRO A 83 -37.10 -21.44 2.49
N GLY A 84 -38.32 -21.74 2.95
CA GLY A 84 -38.52 -22.44 4.23
C GLY A 84 -38.50 -21.57 5.49
N GLY A 85 -38.43 -20.24 5.36
CA GLY A 85 -38.60 -19.30 6.47
C GLY A 85 -37.38 -19.14 7.38
N PHE A 86 -36.20 -19.45 6.89
CA PHE A 86 -34.93 -19.17 7.58
C PHE A 86 -34.63 -17.66 7.62
N ASP A 87 -33.78 -17.25 8.57
CA ASP A 87 -33.45 -15.86 8.87
C ASP A 87 -32.16 -15.35 8.19
N ASP A 88 -31.57 -16.15 7.31
CA ASP A 88 -30.38 -15.84 6.51
C ASP A 88 -30.69 -15.05 5.22
N GLY A 89 -31.66 -14.13 5.28
CA GLY A 89 -32.02 -13.27 4.15
C GLY A 89 -30.87 -12.35 3.70
N ILE A 90 -30.83 -12.04 2.41
CA ILE A 90 -29.84 -11.14 1.83
C ILE A 90 -30.38 -9.71 1.79
N ALA A 91 -29.52 -8.72 2.07
CA ALA A 91 -29.88 -7.32 1.92
C ALA A 91 -30.23 -6.99 0.46
N THR A 92 -31.27 -6.16 0.27
CA THR A 92 -31.68 -5.68 -1.04
C THR A 92 -31.40 -4.19 -1.19
N PHE A 93 -31.19 -3.77 -2.43
CA PHE A 93 -30.92 -2.38 -2.81
C PHE A 93 -32.01 -1.89 -3.75
N GLU A 94 -32.29 -0.59 -3.69
CA GLU A 94 -33.26 0.01 -4.60
C GLU A 94 -32.71 0.03 -6.01
N VAL A 95 -33.56 -0.36 -6.95
CA VAL A 95 -33.29 -0.37 -8.38
C VAL A 95 -34.19 0.66 -9.05
N LYS A 96 -33.64 1.42 -9.99
CA LYS A 96 -34.43 2.24 -10.91
C LYS A 96 -33.97 1.98 -12.34
N GLU A 97 -34.91 2.11 -13.26
CA GLU A 97 -34.70 1.93 -14.68
C GLU A 97 -34.91 3.27 -15.40
N GLU A 98 -33.92 3.75 -16.13
CA GLU A 98 -33.97 5.04 -16.84
C GLU A 98 -33.34 4.88 -18.23
N ASN A 99 -34.08 5.16 -19.30
CA ASN A 99 -33.58 5.12 -20.69
C ASN A 99 -32.79 3.84 -21.03
N GLU A 100 -33.39 2.67 -20.80
CA GLU A 100 -32.77 1.33 -20.95
C GLU A 100 -31.66 0.97 -19.94
N ALA A 101 -31.13 1.91 -19.18
CA ALA A 101 -30.09 1.63 -18.18
C ALA A 101 -30.68 1.22 -16.82
N ILE A 102 -29.92 0.42 -16.08
CA ILE A 102 -30.23 0.00 -14.71
C ILE A 102 -29.33 0.73 -13.74
N TYR A 103 -29.94 1.28 -12.69
CA TYR A 103 -29.24 1.97 -11.62
C TYR A 103 -29.54 1.32 -10.27
N VAL A 104 -28.53 1.26 -9.41
CA VAL A 104 -28.65 0.74 -8.04
C VAL A 104 -28.31 1.84 -7.06
N ALA A 105 -29.16 2.02 -6.04
CA ALA A 105 -28.92 2.94 -4.95
C ALA A 105 -28.07 2.27 -3.86
N ILE A 106 -26.90 2.84 -3.60
CA ILE A 106 -26.04 2.46 -2.47
C ILE A 106 -26.07 3.59 -1.45
N SER A 107 -25.95 3.25 -0.17
CA SER A 107 -25.75 4.28 0.86
C SER A 107 -24.47 5.04 0.56
N ALA A 108 -24.51 6.37 0.61
CA ALA A 108 -23.30 7.18 0.55
C ALA A 108 -22.33 6.70 1.62
N GLU A 109 -21.07 6.50 1.21
CA GLU A 109 -20.01 6.17 2.14
C GLU A 109 -19.85 7.32 3.15
N ALA A 110 -19.55 6.97 4.39
CA ALA A 110 -19.23 7.98 5.38
C ALA A 110 -18.00 8.78 4.90
N PRO A 111 -17.94 10.10 5.16
CA PRO A 111 -16.74 10.86 4.88
C PRO A 111 -15.54 10.21 5.57
N HIS A 112 -14.43 10.10 4.85
CA HIS A 112 -13.20 9.53 5.38
C HIS A 112 -12.74 10.31 6.62
N GLU A 113 -12.47 9.59 7.72
CA GLU A 113 -11.84 10.15 8.90
C GLU A 113 -10.34 9.90 8.83
N GLU A 114 -9.54 10.98 8.85
CA GLU A 114 -8.10 10.86 8.72
C GLU A 114 -7.47 9.99 9.82
N THR A 115 -6.65 9.05 9.40
CA THR A 115 -5.97 8.08 10.27
C THR A 115 -4.50 8.43 10.47
N VAL A 116 -3.86 7.70 11.38
CA VAL A 116 -2.40 7.68 11.53
C VAL A 116 -1.70 7.38 10.21
N SER A 117 -2.22 6.42 9.42
CA SER A 117 -1.66 6.06 8.11
C SER A 117 -1.70 7.23 7.13
N ASP A 118 -2.78 8.03 7.13
CA ASP A 118 -2.85 9.24 6.28
C ASP A 118 -1.73 10.22 6.62
N VAL A 119 -1.52 10.50 7.91
CA VAL A 119 -0.47 11.44 8.35
C VAL A 119 0.92 10.94 7.95
N MET A 120 1.19 9.65 8.12
CA MET A 120 2.49 9.04 7.80
C MET A 120 2.73 8.98 6.30
N MET A 121 1.75 8.53 5.50
CA MET A 121 1.90 8.45 4.05
C MET A 121 1.98 9.85 3.41
N GLN A 122 1.24 10.82 3.97
CA GLN A 122 1.34 12.21 3.54
C GLN A 122 2.72 12.81 3.85
N THR A 123 3.28 12.49 5.02
CA THR A 123 4.67 12.87 5.37
C THR A 123 5.65 12.23 4.39
N MET A 124 5.49 10.94 4.09
CA MET A 124 6.34 10.22 3.15
C MET A 124 6.37 10.88 1.76
N VAL A 125 5.20 11.21 1.20
CA VAL A 125 5.10 11.92 -0.07
C VAL A 125 5.67 13.35 0.00
N ASN A 126 5.47 14.07 1.10
CA ASN A 126 6.06 15.41 1.30
C ASN A 126 7.61 15.37 1.31
N TRP A 127 8.20 14.25 1.71
CA TRP A 127 9.64 14.01 1.63
C TRP A 127 10.12 13.55 0.24
N GLY A 128 9.22 13.49 -0.76
CA GLY A 128 9.53 13.09 -2.12
C GLY A 128 9.62 11.58 -2.34
N VAL A 129 9.19 10.78 -1.35
CA VAL A 129 9.10 9.32 -1.43
C VAL A 129 7.68 8.96 -1.90
N ASN A 130 7.51 8.78 -3.20
CA ASN A 130 6.19 8.66 -3.84
C ASN A 130 6.07 7.48 -4.81
N THR A 131 7.08 6.61 -4.84
CA THR A 131 7.09 5.39 -5.65
C THR A 131 7.06 4.19 -4.73
N VAL A 132 6.04 3.34 -4.88
CA VAL A 132 5.83 2.16 -4.04
C VAL A 132 5.81 0.91 -4.90
N PHE A 133 6.63 -0.08 -4.56
CA PHE A 133 6.54 -1.43 -5.08
C PHE A 133 6.03 -2.33 -3.97
N GLY A 134 4.98 -3.11 -4.21
CA GLY A 134 4.47 -3.93 -3.11
C GLY A 134 3.25 -4.77 -3.41
N MET A 135 2.79 -5.41 -2.34
CA MET A 135 1.60 -6.23 -2.34
C MET A 135 0.68 -5.86 -1.17
N VAL A 136 -0.61 -5.74 -1.45
CA VAL A 136 -1.65 -5.47 -0.46
C VAL A 136 -2.18 -6.79 0.07
N GLY A 137 -2.40 -6.85 1.37
CA GLY A 137 -3.16 -7.92 2.01
C GLY A 137 -3.67 -7.48 3.38
N HIS A 138 -4.35 -8.38 4.08
CA HIS A 138 -5.12 -8.03 5.28
C HIS A 138 -4.36 -7.18 6.29
N SER A 139 -3.11 -7.55 6.60
CA SER A 139 -2.37 -6.93 7.69
C SER A 139 -1.80 -5.53 7.38
N ASN A 140 -2.03 -4.98 6.18
CA ASN A 140 -1.48 -3.68 5.77
C ASN A 140 -2.52 -2.76 5.12
N LEU A 141 -3.81 -3.10 5.24
CA LEU A 141 -4.89 -2.42 4.56
C LEU A 141 -5.01 -0.92 4.92
N GLY A 142 -4.80 -0.55 6.18
CA GLY A 142 -4.88 0.86 6.60
C GLY A 142 -3.82 1.73 5.92
N VAL A 143 -2.61 1.20 5.73
CA VAL A 143 -1.52 1.86 5.01
C VAL A 143 -1.81 1.89 3.50
N ALA A 144 -2.27 0.77 2.94
CA ALA A 144 -2.61 0.66 1.53
C ALA A 144 -3.73 1.63 1.12
N ASP A 145 -4.75 1.79 1.96
CA ASP A 145 -5.87 2.69 1.69
C ASP A 145 -5.46 4.17 1.76
N ALA A 146 -4.54 4.53 2.68
CA ALA A 146 -3.92 5.86 2.69
C ALA A 146 -3.09 6.13 1.42
N MET A 147 -2.32 5.14 0.95
CA MET A 147 -1.59 5.24 -0.32
C MET A 147 -2.54 5.37 -1.52
N ARG A 148 -3.64 4.61 -1.55
CA ARG A 148 -4.67 4.68 -2.61
C ARG A 148 -5.26 6.08 -2.72
N ARG A 149 -5.56 6.75 -1.59
CA ARG A 149 -6.02 8.15 -1.60
C ARG A 149 -4.99 9.09 -2.22
N LEU A 150 -3.71 8.92 -1.91
CA LEU A 150 -2.62 9.73 -2.49
C LEU A 150 -2.40 9.44 -3.98
N GLU A 151 -2.56 8.19 -4.40
CA GLU A 151 -2.50 7.79 -5.80
C GLU A 151 -3.65 8.40 -6.61
N ASN A 152 -4.89 8.37 -6.09
CA ASN A 152 -6.05 9.04 -6.72
C ASN A 152 -5.84 10.55 -6.88
N GLN A 153 -5.02 11.17 -6.03
CA GLN A 153 -4.65 12.58 -6.13
C GLN A 153 -3.47 12.83 -7.10
N GLY A 154 -2.90 11.78 -7.71
CA GLY A 154 -1.73 11.86 -8.57
C GLY A 154 -0.42 12.14 -7.84
N ARG A 155 -0.37 11.92 -6.52
CA ARG A 155 0.79 12.27 -5.67
C ARG A 155 1.69 11.08 -5.33
N LEU A 156 1.24 9.87 -5.62
CA LEU A 156 1.93 8.61 -5.39
C LEU A 156 1.68 7.67 -6.58
N SER A 157 2.65 6.83 -6.90
CA SER A 157 2.51 5.75 -7.89
C SER A 157 2.72 4.40 -7.20
N TYR A 158 1.73 3.52 -7.28
CA TYR A 158 1.79 2.18 -6.73
C TYR A 158 1.99 1.12 -7.83
N TYR A 159 3.03 0.32 -7.68
CA TYR A 159 3.36 -0.77 -8.59
C TYR A 159 3.15 -2.11 -7.88
N GLY A 160 2.04 -2.78 -8.21
CA GLY A 160 1.73 -4.11 -7.70
C GLY A 160 2.72 -5.16 -8.20
N VAL A 161 3.25 -5.97 -7.29
CA VAL A 161 4.15 -7.09 -7.62
C VAL A 161 3.48 -8.45 -7.46
N ARG A 162 4.13 -9.51 -7.92
CA ARG A 162 3.70 -10.90 -7.72
C ARG A 162 4.44 -11.63 -6.59
N HIS A 163 5.48 -11.00 -6.04
CA HIS A 163 6.28 -11.51 -4.92
C HIS A 163 6.99 -10.35 -4.22
N GLU A 164 7.01 -10.31 -2.89
CA GLU A 164 7.57 -9.18 -2.13
C GLU A 164 9.08 -9.04 -2.30
N GLY A 165 9.80 -10.14 -2.53
CA GLY A 165 11.21 -10.10 -2.92
C GLY A 165 11.45 -9.29 -4.21
N ALA A 166 10.52 -9.35 -5.19
CA ALA A 166 10.62 -8.53 -6.40
C ALA A 166 10.38 -7.04 -6.09
N ALA A 167 9.47 -6.71 -5.17
CA ALA A 167 9.31 -5.35 -4.68
C ALA A 167 10.57 -4.84 -3.99
N ALA A 168 11.21 -5.68 -3.17
CA ALA A 168 12.42 -5.32 -2.46
C ALA A 168 13.59 -5.03 -3.43
N PHE A 169 13.80 -5.89 -4.43
CA PHE A 169 14.81 -5.64 -5.47
C PHE A 169 14.47 -4.41 -6.34
N ALA A 170 13.20 -4.19 -6.67
CA ALA A 170 12.80 -3.00 -7.44
C ALA A 170 13.07 -1.70 -6.66
N ALA A 171 12.74 -1.67 -5.36
CA ALA A 171 13.01 -0.52 -4.51
C ALA A 171 14.52 -0.31 -4.29
N SER A 172 15.30 -1.38 -4.14
CA SER A 172 16.77 -1.31 -4.09
C SER A 172 17.35 -0.72 -5.37
N ALA A 173 16.96 -1.25 -6.54
CA ALA A 173 17.39 -0.74 -7.85
C ALA A 173 17.01 0.73 -8.04
N TYR A 174 15.80 1.13 -7.61
CA TYR A 174 15.38 2.53 -7.64
C TYR A 174 16.31 3.41 -6.79
N GLY A 175 16.65 2.98 -5.56
CA GLY A 175 17.62 3.67 -4.70
C GLY A 175 18.99 3.84 -5.37
N LYS A 176 19.50 2.78 -6.02
CA LYS A 176 20.78 2.79 -6.75
C LYS A 176 20.76 3.71 -7.97
N LEU A 177 19.63 3.80 -8.67
CA LEU A 177 19.52 4.57 -9.91
C LEU A 177 19.22 6.05 -9.64
N MET A 178 18.35 6.33 -8.68
CA MET A 178 17.80 7.66 -8.44
C MET A 178 18.48 8.39 -7.28
N GLY A 179 19.27 7.71 -6.45
CA GLY A 179 19.90 8.28 -5.26
C GLY A 179 18.92 8.70 -4.16
N LYS A 180 17.66 8.26 -4.24
CA LYS A 180 16.59 8.53 -3.28
C LYS A 180 15.74 7.27 -3.07
N PRO A 181 15.13 7.08 -1.89
CA PRO A 181 14.42 5.85 -1.59
C PRO A 181 13.10 5.72 -2.37
N ALA A 182 12.80 4.50 -2.79
CA ALA A 182 11.44 4.04 -3.05
C ALA A 182 10.97 3.13 -1.89
N VAL A 183 9.68 2.86 -1.87
CA VAL A 183 9.06 2.00 -0.85
C VAL A 183 8.98 0.56 -1.33
N CYS A 184 9.43 -0.38 -0.50
CA CYS A 184 9.01 -1.78 -0.57
C CYS A 184 7.90 -2.02 0.45
N PHE A 185 6.75 -2.50 0.00
CA PHE A 185 5.55 -2.64 0.82
C PHE A 185 4.98 -4.06 0.80
N GLY A 186 4.61 -4.57 1.96
CA GLY A 186 3.98 -5.89 2.06
C GLY A 186 3.38 -6.18 3.42
N ILE A 187 2.91 -7.41 3.58
CA ILE A 187 2.12 -7.84 4.75
C ILE A 187 3.02 -8.32 5.89
N ALA A 188 2.41 -8.71 6.99
CA ALA A 188 3.06 -9.35 8.13
C ALA A 188 3.63 -10.73 7.74
N GLY A 189 4.46 -11.26 8.64
CA GLY A 189 4.96 -12.63 8.55
C GLY A 189 5.65 -12.95 7.22
N PRO A 190 5.15 -13.93 6.44
CA PRO A 190 5.83 -14.40 5.23
C PRO A 190 6.03 -13.31 4.17
N GLY A 191 5.09 -12.36 4.06
CA GLY A 191 5.23 -11.28 3.09
C GLY A 191 6.39 -10.35 3.44
N ALA A 192 6.55 -10.02 4.73
CA ALA A 192 7.70 -9.26 5.21
C ALA A 192 9.00 -10.07 5.04
N THR A 193 9.06 -11.33 5.49
CA THR A 193 10.29 -12.12 5.40
C THR A 193 10.74 -12.38 3.96
N ASN A 194 9.82 -12.36 2.98
CA ASN A 194 10.16 -12.42 1.55
C ASN A 194 10.96 -11.19 1.06
N MET A 195 10.96 -10.06 1.78
CA MET A 195 11.71 -8.85 1.41
C MET A 195 13.19 -8.90 1.80
N PHE A 196 13.56 -9.80 2.73
CA PHE A 196 14.87 -9.81 3.41
C PHE A 196 16.06 -9.77 2.45
N THR A 197 15.99 -10.54 1.36
CA THR A 197 17.08 -10.63 0.39
C THR A 197 17.28 -9.31 -0.36
N GLY A 198 16.19 -8.66 -0.78
CA GLY A 198 16.27 -7.35 -1.44
C GLY A 198 16.67 -6.22 -0.49
N MET A 199 16.32 -6.34 0.80
CA MET A 199 16.83 -5.44 1.84
C MET A 199 18.34 -5.58 2.02
N TRP A 200 18.88 -6.81 2.05
CA TRP A 200 20.33 -7.02 2.11
C TRP A 200 21.04 -6.48 0.89
N ASP A 201 20.47 -6.68 -0.31
CA ASP A 201 20.98 -6.08 -1.54
C ASP A 201 21.07 -4.55 -1.44
N ALA A 202 20.03 -3.89 -0.93
CA ALA A 202 20.07 -2.44 -0.70
C ALA A 202 21.13 -2.04 0.34
N LYS A 203 21.20 -2.75 1.48
CA LYS A 203 22.15 -2.46 2.56
C LYS A 203 23.61 -2.56 2.12
N VAL A 204 23.99 -3.68 1.50
CA VAL A 204 25.40 -3.91 1.13
C VAL A 204 25.86 -2.99 0.01
N ASP A 205 24.94 -2.58 -0.88
CA ASP A 205 25.23 -1.62 -1.95
C ASP A 205 25.07 -0.16 -1.52
N ARG A 206 24.69 0.09 -0.25
CA ARG A 206 24.41 1.42 0.30
C ARG A 206 23.37 2.18 -0.53
N ALA A 207 22.27 1.51 -0.87
CA ALA A 207 21.13 2.08 -1.56
C ALA A 207 20.08 2.56 -0.54
N PRO A 208 19.63 3.82 -0.61
CA PRO A 208 18.56 4.29 0.27
C PRO A 208 17.26 3.56 -0.05
N MET A 209 16.61 2.98 0.96
CA MET A 209 15.37 2.20 0.77
C MET A 209 14.45 2.39 1.98
N LEU A 210 13.14 2.54 1.75
CA LEU A 210 12.13 2.52 2.81
C LEU A 210 11.32 1.22 2.70
N VAL A 211 11.18 0.50 3.79
CA VAL A 211 10.39 -0.74 3.89
C VAL A 211 9.22 -0.48 4.83
N LEU A 212 8.02 -0.78 4.38
CA LEU A 212 6.82 -0.68 5.20
C LEU A 212 6.15 -2.06 5.24
N SER A 213 5.92 -2.59 6.43
CA SER A 213 5.26 -3.89 6.60
C SER A 213 4.00 -3.76 7.44
N GLY A 214 3.04 -4.64 7.17
CA GLY A 214 1.96 -4.91 8.10
C GLY A 214 2.42 -5.70 9.34
N GLN A 215 1.56 -5.79 10.34
CA GLN A 215 1.70 -6.65 11.52
C GLN A 215 0.33 -6.96 12.12
N VAL A 216 0.25 -8.10 12.81
CA VAL A 216 -0.93 -8.44 13.61
C VAL A 216 -1.20 -7.37 14.69
N ASN A 217 -2.42 -7.36 15.22
CA ASN A 217 -2.78 -6.46 16.31
C ASN A 217 -1.79 -6.57 17.49
N THR A 218 -1.45 -5.45 18.12
CA THR A 218 -0.48 -5.45 19.24
C THR A 218 -0.93 -6.34 20.41
N GLN A 219 -2.24 -6.48 20.63
CA GLN A 219 -2.81 -7.29 21.70
C GLN A 219 -2.53 -8.80 21.58
N VAL A 220 -2.19 -9.31 20.38
CA VAL A 220 -1.92 -10.74 20.14
C VAL A 220 -0.45 -11.05 19.85
N LEU A 221 0.43 -10.05 19.90
CA LEU A 221 1.87 -10.28 19.77
C LEU A 221 2.37 -11.18 20.91
N GLY A 222 3.21 -12.14 20.56
CA GLY A 222 3.76 -13.18 21.44
C GLY A 222 2.87 -14.41 21.61
N THR A 223 1.70 -14.46 20.97
CA THR A 223 0.74 -15.56 21.16
C THR A 223 0.81 -16.65 20.09
N GLY A 224 1.60 -16.44 19.03
CA GLY A 224 1.63 -17.33 17.87
C GLY A 224 0.44 -17.07 16.94
N ALA A 225 0.03 -15.80 16.80
CA ALA A 225 -1.07 -15.40 15.96
C ALA A 225 -0.81 -15.74 14.48
N PHE A 226 -1.88 -15.81 13.69
CA PHE A 226 -1.75 -16.13 12.26
C PHE A 226 -0.83 -15.12 11.56
N GLN A 227 0.21 -15.62 10.89
CA GLN A 227 1.25 -14.83 10.21
C GLN A 227 2.09 -13.92 11.13
N GLU A 228 2.13 -14.19 12.43
CA GLU A 228 2.98 -13.45 13.35
C GLU A 228 4.47 -13.79 13.15
N VAL A 229 5.29 -12.74 13.01
CA VAL A 229 6.77 -12.79 13.10
C VAL A 229 7.23 -11.55 13.87
N ASP A 230 8.25 -11.70 14.71
CA ASP A 230 8.93 -10.56 15.36
C ASP A 230 9.80 -9.81 14.34
N LEU A 231 9.15 -8.94 13.56
CA LEU A 231 9.78 -8.22 12.44
C LEU A 231 10.80 -7.19 12.90
N VAL A 232 10.63 -6.61 14.09
CA VAL A 232 11.61 -5.66 14.64
C VAL A 232 12.91 -6.40 14.93
N ASN A 233 12.87 -7.52 15.65
CA ASN A 233 14.08 -8.31 15.88
C ASN A 233 14.66 -8.88 14.57
N ALA A 234 13.81 -9.43 13.71
CA ALA A 234 14.26 -10.02 12.45
C ALA A 234 15.03 -9.00 11.59
N PHE A 235 14.44 -7.81 11.36
CA PHE A 235 15.05 -6.83 10.46
C PHE A 235 16.15 -5.98 11.10
N ASP A 236 16.44 -6.12 12.40
CA ASP A 236 17.50 -5.36 13.07
C ASP A 236 18.89 -5.64 12.45
N SER A 237 19.06 -6.84 11.91
CA SER A 237 20.27 -7.22 11.18
C SER A 237 20.47 -6.45 9.86
N VAL A 238 19.39 -6.00 9.22
CA VAL A 238 19.40 -5.48 7.83
C VAL A 238 18.88 -4.05 7.69
N ALA A 239 18.13 -3.50 8.64
CA ALA A 239 17.64 -2.13 8.59
C ALA A 239 18.34 -1.26 9.63
N GLN A 240 18.95 -0.16 9.19
CA GLN A 240 19.65 0.79 10.06
C GLN A 240 18.70 1.58 10.97
N PHE A 241 17.46 1.74 10.54
CA PHE A 241 16.39 2.32 11.34
C PHE A 241 15.20 1.36 11.28
N ASN A 242 14.79 0.80 12.41
CA ASN A 242 13.83 -0.30 12.43
C ASN A 242 12.93 -0.20 13.65
N HIS A 243 11.66 0.14 13.43
CA HIS A 243 10.73 0.37 14.54
C HIS A 243 9.30 -0.07 14.21
N ALA A 244 8.58 -0.52 15.23
CA ALA A 244 7.14 -0.66 15.18
C ALA A 244 6.45 0.70 15.40
N VAL A 245 5.36 0.95 14.68
CA VAL A 245 4.48 2.08 14.90
C VAL A 245 3.55 1.75 16.07
N HIS A 246 3.53 2.59 17.09
CA HIS A 246 2.69 2.42 18.27
C HIS A 246 1.54 3.44 18.26
N PRO A 247 0.41 3.18 18.94
CA PRO A 247 -0.74 4.09 18.96
C PRO A 247 -0.41 5.54 19.36
N ASN A 248 0.58 5.72 20.24
CA ASN A 248 0.98 7.01 20.80
C ASN A 248 2.30 7.55 20.21
N SER A 249 2.80 6.96 19.13
CA SER A 249 3.99 7.47 18.45
C SER A 249 3.78 8.91 17.97
N ASN A 250 4.87 9.69 17.87
CA ASN A 250 4.83 10.87 17.01
C ASN A 250 4.94 10.41 15.55
N HIS A 251 3.81 10.02 14.98
CA HIS A 251 3.72 9.33 13.68
C HIS A 251 4.43 10.06 12.54
N SER A 252 4.22 11.38 12.42
CA SER A 252 4.89 12.19 11.39
C SER A 252 6.40 12.25 11.60
N GLU A 253 6.85 12.39 12.84
CA GLU A 253 8.29 12.43 13.18
C GLU A 253 8.94 11.06 12.94
N LEU A 254 8.27 9.97 13.31
CA LEU A 254 8.77 8.61 13.11
C LEU A 254 8.98 8.31 11.62
N MET A 255 8.03 8.70 10.76
CA MET A 255 8.19 8.59 9.30
C MET A 255 9.33 9.49 8.78
N SER A 256 9.39 10.75 9.23
CA SER A 256 10.48 11.67 8.88
C SER A 256 11.86 11.10 9.24
N LEU A 257 12.00 10.51 10.43
CA LEU A 257 13.26 9.90 10.89
C LEU A 257 13.62 8.65 10.09
N ALA A 258 12.64 7.80 9.76
CA ALA A 258 12.86 6.65 8.90
C ALA A 258 13.41 7.07 7.53
N ILE A 259 12.77 8.03 6.86
CA ILE A 259 13.20 8.53 5.55
C ILE A 259 14.55 9.24 5.65
N LYS A 260 14.73 10.10 6.66
CA LYS A 260 16.00 10.78 6.91
C LYS A 260 17.13 9.79 7.13
N SER A 261 16.91 8.73 7.89
CA SER A 261 17.91 7.67 8.11
C SER A 261 18.28 6.97 6.79
N ALA A 262 17.29 6.57 5.99
CA ALA A 262 17.52 5.91 4.71
C ALA A 262 18.38 6.78 3.78
N ILE A 263 18.10 8.09 3.72
CA ILE A 263 18.84 9.05 2.89
C ILE A 263 20.25 9.29 3.44
N LEU A 264 20.38 9.67 4.72
CA LEU A 264 21.66 10.10 5.29
C LEU A 264 22.64 8.94 5.46
N GLN A 265 22.15 7.77 5.90
CA GLN A 265 22.98 6.59 6.10
C GLN A 265 23.16 5.79 4.80
N ARG A 266 22.35 6.09 3.77
CA ARG A 266 22.29 5.34 2.51
C ARG A 266 22.08 3.85 2.80
N ASP A 267 21.05 3.58 3.57
CA ASP A 267 20.76 2.24 4.10
C ASP A 267 19.24 2.00 4.07
N VAL A 268 18.83 0.83 4.53
CA VAL A 268 17.43 0.43 4.66
C VAL A 268 16.85 1.00 5.95
N SER A 269 15.68 1.62 5.84
CA SER A 269 14.82 1.94 6.98
C SER A 269 13.54 1.13 6.91
N HIS A 270 13.05 0.64 8.04
CA HIS A 270 11.86 -0.17 8.17
C HIS A 270 10.90 0.37 9.22
N LEU A 271 9.60 0.38 8.87
CA LEU A 271 8.52 0.62 9.81
C LEU A 271 7.45 -0.48 9.71
N THR A 272 7.11 -1.07 10.84
CA THR A 272 6.04 -2.07 10.96
C THR A 272 4.76 -1.44 11.50
N PHE A 273 3.62 -1.71 10.86
CA PHE A 273 2.31 -1.15 11.19
C PHE A 273 1.38 -2.24 11.72
N PRO A 274 1.11 -2.29 13.03
CA PRO A 274 0.03 -3.11 13.57
C PRO A 274 -1.33 -2.70 13.01
N ASP A 275 -2.17 -3.69 12.72
CA ASP A 275 -3.47 -3.52 12.07
C ASP A 275 -4.34 -2.42 12.70
N GLU A 276 -4.56 -2.48 14.01
CA GLU A 276 -5.38 -1.50 14.73
C GLU A 276 -4.76 -0.10 14.70
N VAL A 277 -3.43 0.00 14.71
CA VAL A 277 -2.72 1.29 14.68
C VAL A 277 -2.86 1.94 13.31
N ALA A 278 -2.78 1.15 12.24
CA ALA A 278 -2.90 1.65 10.87
C ALA A 278 -4.27 2.31 10.59
N PHE A 279 -5.33 1.83 11.24
CA PHE A 279 -6.69 2.39 11.16
C PHE A 279 -7.00 3.42 12.24
N SER A 280 -6.13 3.61 13.23
CA SER A 280 -6.40 4.51 14.34
C SER A 280 -6.56 5.95 13.85
N LYS A 281 -7.58 6.64 14.39
CA LYS A 281 -7.82 8.07 14.13
C LYS A 281 -6.57 8.87 14.42
N LYS A 282 -6.25 9.84 13.55
CA LYS A 282 -5.09 10.71 13.81
C LYS A 282 -5.29 11.53 15.10
N PRO A 283 -4.23 11.77 15.88
CA PRO A 283 -4.28 12.75 16.96
C PRO A 283 -4.67 14.15 16.44
N GLU A 284 -5.42 14.93 17.20
CA GLU A 284 -5.95 16.24 16.74
C GLU A 284 -4.88 17.18 16.21
N LYS A 285 -3.73 17.24 16.90
CA LYS A 285 -2.59 18.10 16.55
C LYS A 285 -1.62 17.47 15.55
N ALA A 286 -1.82 16.22 15.16
CA ALA A 286 -0.93 15.55 14.21
C ALA A 286 -1.08 16.20 12.82
N LYS A 287 0.06 16.58 12.24
CA LYS A 287 0.16 17.15 10.90
C LYS A 287 1.28 16.45 10.13
N PRO A 288 1.10 16.23 8.82
CA PRO A 288 2.17 15.74 7.97
C PRO A 288 3.37 16.70 7.97
N GLN A 289 4.59 16.15 8.02
CA GLN A 289 5.82 16.94 8.01
C GLN A 289 6.43 17.05 6.60
N THR A 290 7.40 17.96 6.44
CA THR A 290 8.21 18.17 5.22
C THR A 290 9.70 18.03 5.56
N PRO A 291 10.59 17.84 4.57
CA PRO A 291 12.03 17.76 4.80
C PRO A 291 12.70 19.11 5.12
N GLU A 292 11.95 20.22 5.06
CA GLU A 292 12.47 21.58 5.19
C GLU A 292 13.18 21.79 6.54
N ASN A 293 14.42 22.26 6.51
CA ASN A 293 15.30 22.43 7.68
C ASN A 293 15.59 21.15 8.48
N ARG A 294 15.43 19.96 7.87
CA ARG A 294 15.67 18.66 8.53
C ARG A 294 16.87 17.89 7.99
N ILE A 295 17.40 18.27 6.84
CA ILE A 295 18.61 17.71 6.23
C ILE A 295 19.64 18.83 6.04
N THR A 296 20.88 18.59 6.47
CA THR A 296 22.00 19.49 6.19
C THR A 296 22.57 19.21 4.79
N PRO A 297 23.23 20.18 4.13
CA PRO A 297 23.93 19.92 2.88
C PRO A 297 24.87 18.71 2.98
N PHE A 298 24.93 17.91 1.91
CA PHE A 298 25.80 16.73 1.83
C PHE A 298 27.26 17.06 1.56
N THR A 299 27.58 18.32 1.31
CA THR A 299 28.94 18.78 1.03
C THR A 299 29.81 18.64 2.28
N ILE A 300 30.74 17.69 2.24
CA ILE A 300 31.74 17.47 3.28
C ILE A 300 33.10 17.68 2.63
N SER A 301 33.92 18.57 3.19
CA SER A 301 35.32 18.74 2.77
C SER A 301 36.27 18.22 3.85
N PRO A 302 37.37 17.55 3.46
CA PRO A 302 38.44 17.22 4.40
C PRO A 302 39.11 18.50 4.92
N PRO A 303 39.82 18.44 6.06
CA PRO A 303 40.62 19.57 6.54
C PRO A 303 41.61 20.04 5.45
N PRO A 304 41.74 21.36 5.21
CA PRO A 304 42.59 21.90 4.12
C PRO A 304 44.03 21.38 4.15
N GLU A 305 44.59 21.21 5.34
CA GLU A 305 45.95 20.70 5.54
C GLU A 305 46.10 19.23 5.10
N MET A 306 45.06 18.40 5.29
CA MET A 306 45.07 17.01 4.85
C MET A 306 44.88 16.90 3.35
N ALA A 307 44.05 17.76 2.77
CA ALA A 307 43.90 17.87 1.32
C ALA A 307 45.21 18.29 0.65
N ALA A 308 45.89 19.33 1.16
CA ALA A 308 47.16 19.80 0.64
C ALA A 308 48.25 18.71 0.70
N LYS A 309 48.34 17.99 1.82
CA LYS A 309 49.28 16.87 1.98
C LYS A 309 49.01 15.74 0.97
N ALA A 310 47.75 15.44 0.69
CA ALA A 310 47.40 14.44 -0.34
C ALA A 310 47.83 14.89 -1.74
N VAL A 311 47.62 16.16 -2.07
CA VAL A 311 48.04 16.74 -3.36
C VAL A 311 49.57 16.69 -3.54
N GLU A 312 50.34 17.05 -2.51
CA GLU A 312 51.81 16.98 -2.55
C GLU A 312 52.32 15.55 -2.82
N LEU A 313 51.72 14.54 -2.18
CA LEU A 313 52.07 13.13 -2.40
C LEU A 313 51.79 12.68 -3.83
N ILE A 314 50.70 13.16 -4.42
CA ILE A 314 50.32 12.82 -5.80
C ILE A 314 51.26 13.50 -6.79
N ILE A 315 51.53 14.81 -6.65
CA ILE A 315 52.46 15.57 -7.50
C ILE A 315 53.88 14.98 -7.46
N GLY A 316 54.33 14.52 -6.29
CA GLY A 316 55.66 13.91 -6.14
C GLY A 316 55.76 12.47 -6.69
N SER A 317 54.64 11.87 -7.12
CA SER A 317 54.61 10.48 -7.59
C SER A 317 55.07 10.38 -9.05
N LYS A 318 55.66 9.23 -9.42
CA LYS A 318 56.13 8.98 -10.80
C LYS A 318 55.15 8.17 -11.65
N ARG A 319 54.24 7.44 -11.01
CA ARG A 319 53.32 6.48 -11.62
C ARG A 319 52.00 6.41 -10.83
N PRO A 320 51.25 7.53 -10.74
CA PRO A 320 49.98 7.53 -10.03
C PRO A 320 48.97 6.61 -10.72
N SER A 321 48.06 6.04 -9.94
CA SER A 321 46.90 5.31 -10.44
C SER A 321 45.69 5.68 -9.58
N ILE A 322 44.57 5.98 -10.23
CA ILE A 322 43.32 6.35 -9.55
C ILE A 322 42.39 5.14 -9.57
N ILE A 323 41.99 4.68 -8.39
CA ILE A 323 40.98 3.62 -8.22
C ILE A 323 39.69 4.30 -7.79
N VAL A 324 38.68 4.26 -8.66
CA VAL A 324 37.40 4.94 -8.45
C VAL A 324 36.30 3.91 -8.20
N GLY A 325 35.47 4.16 -7.19
CA GLY A 325 34.27 3.34 -6.88
C GLY A 325 32.97 4.12 -7.04
N HIS A 326 31.83 3.48 -6.73
CA HIS A 326 30.49 4.06 -6.91
C HIS A 326 30.29 5.42 -6.22
N GLY A 327 31.00 5.69 -5.12
CA GLY A 327 30.90 6.97 -4.39
C GLY A 327 31.25 8.21 -5.22
N ALA A 328 31.96 8.03 -6.34
CA ALA A 328 32.36 9.10 -7.25
C ALA A 328 31.40 9.29 -8.45
N ARG A 329 30.34 8.50 -8.56
CA ARG A 329 29.48 8.43 -9.76
C ARG A 329 29.02 9.78 -10.29
N TYR A 330 28.66 10.71 -9.41
CA TYR A 330 28.14 12.04 -9.79
C TYR A 330 29.24 13.09 -10.00
N HIS A 331 30.51 12.70 -9.93
CA HIS A 331 31.68 13.58 -10.02
C HIS A 331 32.74 13.02 -10.98
N MET A 332 32.37 12.11 -11.88
CA MET A 332 33.32 11.46 -12.79
C MET A 332 34.05 12.45 -13.71
N ASP A 333 33.36 13.47 -14.22
CA ASP A 333 33.98 14.48 -15.09
C ASP A 333 35.16 15.18 -14.41
N ALA A 334 34.97 15.66 -13.18
CA ALA A 334 36.04 16.30 -12.40
C ALA A 334 37.20 15.35 -12.07
N ILE A 335 36.91 14.05 -11.92
CA ILE A 335 37.94 13.04 -11.66
C ILE A 335 38.74 12.73 -12.93
N ILE A 336 38.09 12.70 -14.09
CA ILE A 336 38.75 12.53 -15.39
C ILE A 336 39.65 13.74 -15.67
N ASP A 337 39.14 14.96 -15.52
CA ASP A 337 39.91 16.18 -15.68
C ASP A 337 41.16 16.19 -14.77
N TYR A 338 40.99 15.75 -13.52
CA TYR A 338 42.11 15.62 -12.60
C TYR A 338 43.10 14.55 -13.06
N ALA A 339 42.64 13.39 -13.50
CA ALA A 339 43.49 12.31 -13.99
C ALA A 339 44.33 12.72 -15.21
N GLU A 340 43.76 13.52 -16.12
CA GLU A 340 44.45 14.04 -17.30
C GLU A 340 45.53 15.08 -16.95
N SER A 341 45.45 15.68 -15.76
CA SER A 341 46.42 16.66 -15.26
C SER A 341 47.64 16.07 -14.55
N LEU A 342 47.62 14.76 -14.23
CA LEU A 342 48.67 14.05 -13.48
C LEU A 342 49.77 13.47 -14.38
#